data_AF-A0A377J898-F1
#
_entry.id   AF-A0A377J898-F1
#
_cell.length_a   1.000
_cell.length_b   1.000
_cell.length_c   1.000
_cell.angle_alpha   90.00
_cell.angle_beta   90.00
_cell.angle_gamma   90.00
#
_symmetry.space_group_name_H-M   'P 1'
#
loop_
_entity.id
_entity.type
_entity.pdbx_description
1 polymer ?
#
loop_
_entity_poly.entity_id
_entity_poly.type
_entity_poly.pdbx_seq_one_letter_code
_entity_poly.pdbx_strand_id
1 'polypeptide(L)'
;MPQSILSALARLVSISFLGLLILPFVILGCASNAANPLAANISGNAPHQTNDPLAIGTKPIAPAKQRIPSFIHNTKSSLSPIMGDPRDFVAILNQGAGVITIWASAPASWVWVHSAALHTQFGDAFNWVMQPIGDGFIRFINKLTHTCLNVYGQGVIHYPCDPKNPNQFFRLLPMQNGAVAIQSASTNLCLQTSMRTKVNHPLVLNKCLKVANSEQQWFIIPPFAKPTPILYP
;
A
#
# COMPACT_ATOMS: atom_id res chain seq x y z
N MET A 1 -19.51 -67.38 24.88
CA MET A 1 -19.04 -68.65 25.48
C MET A 1 -17.64 -68.44 26.03
N PRO A 2 -17.33 -68.97 27.22
CA PRO A 2 -16.78 -68.15 28.31
C PRO A 2 -15.45 -68.68 28.90
N GLN A 3 -15.01 -68.00 29.98
CA GLN A 3 -14.02 -68.38 31.01
C GLN A 3 -12.56 -68.00 30.68
N SER A 4 -11.77 -67.36 31.55
CA SER A 4 -11.58 -67.55 33.01
C SER A 4 -10.86 -66.32 33.61
N ILE A 5 -11.29 -65.71 34.73
CA ILE A 5 -10.97 -65.98 36.16
C ILE A 5 -9.49 -65.74 36.54
N LEU A 6 -9.23 -64.76 37.43
CA LEU A 6 -8.45 -64.82 38.70
C LEU A 6 -8.21 -63.37 39.19
N SER A 7 -8.83 -62.91 40.30
CA SER A 7 -8.33 -62.96 41.70
C SER A 7 -7.05 -62.09 41.90
N ALA A 8 -6.80 -61.31 42.94
CA ALA A 8 -7.36 -61.15 44.28
C ALA A 8 -6.74 -59.86 44.90
N LEU A 9 -7.11 -59.60 46.17
CA LEU A 9 -6.37 -58.84 47.19
C LEU A 9 -6.66 -57.34 47.33
N ALA A 10 -7.68 -57.09 48.17
CA ALA A 10 -7.74 -55.93 49.03
C ALA A 10 -6.57 -55.90 50.02
N ARG A 11 -5.89 -54.74 50.14
CA ARG A 11 -5.25 -54.29 51.39
C ARG A 11 -5.36 -52.76 51.49
N LEU A 12 -5.95 -52.32 52.60
CA LEU A 12 -5.99 -50.94 53.07
C LEU A 12 -4.56 -50.39 53.26
N VAL A 13 -4.31 -49.17 52.79
CA VAL A 13 -3.47 -48.20 53.51
C VAL A 13 -4.06 -46.81 53.28
N SER A 14 -4.45 -46.19 54.40
CA SER A 14 -4.84 -44.79 54.54
C SER A 14 -3.66 -43.88 54.23
N ILE A 15 -3.78 -42.99 53.24
CA ILE A 15 -2.93 -41.80 53.13
C ILE A 15 -3.84 -40.61 52.84
N SER A 16 -3.98 -39.79 53.88
CA SER A 16 -4.59 -38.46 53.88
C SER A 16 -3.73 -37.46 53.10
N PHE A 17 -4.34 -36.33 52.74
CA PHE A 17 -3.80 -35.15 52.02
C PHE A 17 -3.84 -35.21 50.48
N LEU A 18 -5.04 -35.05 49.92
CA LEU A 18 -5.22 -34.53 48.56
C LEU A 18 -5.91 -33.16 48.64
N GLY A 19 -5.11 -32.10 48.53
CA GLY A 19 -5.60 -30.73 48.61
C GLY A 19 -4.55 -29.72 48.15
N LEU A 20 -3.80 -30.02 47.09
CA LEU A 20 -2.96 -29.04 46.40
C LEU A 20 -3.65 -28.69 45.07
N LEU A 21 -4.46 -27.63 45.13
CA LEU A 21 -5.21 -27.07 44.02
C LEU A 21 -4.21 -26.30 43.13
N ILE A 22 -3.63 -26.97 42.14
CA ILE A 22 -2.81 -26.33 41.11
C ILE A 22 -3.76 -25.53 40.22
N LEU A 23 -3.90 -24.23 40.50
CA LEU A 23 -4.49 -23.27 39.57
C LEU A 23 -3.58 -23.16 38.35
N PRO A 24 -4.02 -23.50 37.12
CA PRO A 24 -3.34 -22.98 35.95
C PRO A 24 -3.66 -21.49 35.86
N PHE A 25 -2.60 -20.68 35.99
CA PHE A 25 -2.56 -19.27 35.63
C PHE A 25 -3.06 -19.11 34.18
N VAL A 26 -4.33 -18.78 34.01
CA VAL A 26 -4.83 -18.28 32.72
C VAL A 26 -4.44 -16.80 32.68
N ILE A 27 -3.24 -16.54 32.16
CA ILE A 27 -2.84 -15.20 31.75
C ILE A 27 -3.76 -14.84 30.57
N LEU A 28 -4.88 -14.17 30.86
CA LEU A 28 -5.63 -13.41 29.85
C LEU A 28 -4.69 -12.28 29.41
N GLY A 29 -3.88 -12.57 28.39
CA GLY A 29 -3.22 -11.54 27.61
C GLY A 29 -4.28 -10.73 26.90
N CYS A 30 -4.67 -9.59 27.47
CA CYS A 30 -5.36 -8.54 26.72
C CYS A 30 -4.38 -7.99 25.69
N ALA A 31 -4.30 -8.63 24.53
CA ALA A 31 -3.89 -7.95 23.32
C ALA A 31 -4.98 -6.93 23.01
N SER A 32 -4.78 -5.68 23.45
CA SER A 32 -5.57 -4.57 22.94
C SER A 32 -5.37 -4.56 21.43
N ASN A 33 -6.39 -4.97 20.69
CA ASN A 33 -6.45 -4.78 19.26
C ASN A 33 -6.34 -3.27 19.00
N ALA A 34 -5.12 -2.81 18.75
CA ALA A 34 -4.92 -1.53 18.10
C ALA A 34 -5.51 -1.73 16.70
N ALA A 35 -6.78 -1.34 16.56
CA ALA A 35 -7.47 -1.30 15.29
C ALA A 35 -6.55 -0.57 14.32
N ASN A 36 -6.01 -1.30 13.34
CA ASN A 36 -5.31 -0.68 12.24
C ASN A 36 -6.33 0.27 11.58
N PRO A 37 -6.05 1.57 11.43
CA PRO A 37 -6.97 2.48 10.75
C PRO A 37 -7.26 2.05 9.30
N LEU A 38 -6.45 1.16 8.71
CA LEU A 38 -6.72 0.51 7.41
C LEU A 38 -7.65 -0.70 7.49
N ALA A 39 -7.86 -1.29 8.69
CA ALA A 39 -8.66 -2.51 8.89
C ALA A 39 -10.10 -2.22 9.35
N ALA A 40 -10.50 -0.96 9.52
CA ALA A 40 -11.84 -0.58 9.95
C ALA A 40 -12.97 -1.04 9.00
N ASN A 41 -12.63 -1.54 7.79
CA ASN A 41 -13.57 -2.09 6.82
C ASN A 41 -13.61 -3.63 6.76
N ILE A 42 -12.95 -4.35 7.67
CA ILE A 42 -12.87 -5.83 7.67
C ILE A 42 -13.73 -6.41 8.80
N SER A 43 -15.00 -6.02 8.90
CA SER A 43 -15.95 -6.63 9.84
C SER A 43 -17.16 -7.22 9.11
N GLY A 44 -16.93 -8.17 8.18
CA GLY A 44 -17.92 -9.16 7.69
C GLY A 44 -19.22 -8.65 7.02
N ASN A 45 -19.50 -7.37 7.12
CA ASN A 45 -20.60 -6.64 6.51
C ASN A 45 -19.91 -5.56 5.69
N ALA A 46 -20.07 -5.63 4.37
CA ALA A 46 -19.60 -4.58 3.48
C ALA A 46 -20.06 -3.23 4.03
N PRO A 47 -19.16 -2.33 4.43
CA PRO A 47 -19.57 -1.02 4.89
C PRO A 47 -20.19 -0.34 3.67
N HIS A 48 -21.42 0.16 3.86
CA HIS A 48 -22.07 1.12 2.98
C HIS A 48 -21.01 1.99 2.31
N GLN A 49 -20.97 1.97 0.97
CA GLN A 49 -20.11 2.80 0.11
C GLN A 49 -19.55 4.03 0.85
N THR A 50 -18.42 3.86 1.52
CA THR A 50 -17.79 4.99 2.21
C THR A 50 -17.08 5.75 1.12
N ASN A 51 -17.64 6.89 0.71
CA ASN A 51 -17.04 7.75 -0.32
C ASN A 51 -15.65 8.31 0.08
N ASP A 52 -15.24 8.10 1.33
CA ASP A 52 -13.96 8.49 1.90
C ASP A 52 -13.53 7.51 3.01
N PRO A 53 -13.04 6.30 2.65
CA PRO A 53 -12.61 5.28 3.61
C PRO A 53 -11.37 5.70 4.41
N LEU A 54 -10.68 6.77 4.01
CA LEU A 54 -9.45 7.25 4.64
C LEU A 54 -9.68 8.49 5.53
N ALA A 55 -10.92 9.00 5.62
CA ALA A 55 -11.27 10.22 6.35
C ALA A 55 -10.39 11.45 5.98
N ILE A 56 -9.95 11.51 4.73
CA ILE A 56 -9.08 12.56 4.17
C ILE A 56 -9.88 13.69 3.52
N GLY A 57 -11.21 13.61 3.56
CA GLY A 57 -12.14 14.56 2.98
C GLY A 57 -12.67 14.11 1.62
N THR A 58 -14.00 13.96 1.55
CA THR A 58 -14.76 13.72 0.30
C THR A 58 -14.81 14.92 -0.62
N LYS A 59 -14.42 16.12 -0.16
CA LYS A 59 -14.41 17.35 -0.96
C LYS A 59 -13.11 17.39 -1.73
N PRO A 60 -13.13 17.00 -3.00
CA PRO A 60 -11.91 16.99 -3.75
C PRO A 60 -11.47 18.45 -3.97
N ILE A 61 -10.17 18.72 -4.07
CA ILE A 61 -9.67 20.09 -4.26
C ILE A 61 -8.84 20.12 -5.53
N ALA A 62 -9.03 21.13 -6.38
CA ALA A 62 -8.28 21.25 -7.62
C ALA A 62 -6.76 21.33 -7.33
N PRO A 63 -5.90 20.94 -8.30
CA PRO A 63 -4.47 21.21 -8.22
C PRO A 63 -4.22 22.68 -7.91
N ALA A 64 -3.46 22.94 -6.86
CA ALA A 64 -2.99 24.26 -6.54
C ALA A 64 -2.13 24.77 -7.71
N LYS A 65 -2.36 26.00 -8.16
CA LYS A 65 -1.42 26.66 -9.08
C LYS A 65 -0.09 26.86 -8.33
N GLN A 66 0.84 25.93 -8.50
CA GLN A 66 2.23 26.08 -8.06
C GLN A 66 3.13 26.05 -9.28
N ARG A 67 4.13 26.95 -9.30
CA ARG A 67 5.07 27.07 -10.43
C ARG A 67 5.88 25.78 -10.58
N ILE A 68 6.19 25.10 -9.46
CA ILE A 68 6.90 23.81 -9.31
C ILE A 68 6.54 23.23 -7.91
N PRO A 69 6.37 21.89 -7.71
CA PRO A 69 6.15 21.31 -6.38
C PRO A 69 7.35 21.54 -5.45
N SER A 70 7.12 21.91 -4.19
CA SER A 70 8.18 22.19 -3.19
C SER A 70 9.11 21.00 -2.93
N PHE A 71 8.65 19.76 -3.16
CA PHE A 71 9.45 18.55 -3.04
C PHE A 71 10.66 18.51 -4.00
N ILE A 72 10.56 19.19 -5.16
CA ILE A 72 11.62 19.21 -6.19
C ILE A 72 12.69 20.28 -5.88
N HIS A 73 12.39 21.29 -5.07
CA HIS A 73 13.22 22.50 -4.94
C HIS A 73 14.50 22.33 -4.10
N ASN A 74 14.64 21.23 -3.35
CA ASN A 74 15.72 21.05 -2.37
C ASN A 74 16.74 19.95 -2.70
N THR A 75 16.71 19.35 -3.89
CA THR A 75 17.72 18.36 -4.30
C THR A 75 19.00 19.05 -4.79
N LYS A 76 19.74 19.74 -3.89
CA LYS A 76 21.12 20.21 -4.17
C LYS A 76 22.14 19.07 -4.16
N SER A 77 21.74 17.89 -3.70
CA SER A 77 22.50 16.66 -3.83
C SER A 77 21.59 15.64 -4.49
N SER A 78 22.03 15.08 -5.61
CA SER A 78 21.54 13.76 -6.00
C SER A 78 21.88 12.85 -4.82
N LEU A 79 20.88 12.39 -4.08
CA LEU A 79 21.10 11.19 -3.29
C LEU A 79 21.48 10.14 -4.32
N SER A 80 22.70 9.62 -4.23
CA SER A 80 23.07 8.41 -4.96
C SER A 80 21.97 7.38 -4.73
N PRO A 81 21.55 6.59 -5.72
CA PRO A 81 20.59 5.52 -5.45
C PRO A 81 21.23 4.59 -4.45
N ILE A 82 20.81 4.64 -3.18
CA ILE A 82 21.17 3.60 -2.21
C ILE A 82 20.18 2.48 -2.51
N MET A 83 20.47 1.71 -3.55
CA MET A 83 19.70 0.51 -3.86
C MET A 83 19.64 -0.35 -2.58
N GLY A 84 18.48 -0.36 -1.90
CA GLY A 84 18.26 -1.16 -0.70
C GLY A 84 17.77 -0.43 0.56
N ASP A 85 17.73 0.91 0.64
CA ASP A 85 17.16 1.59 1.81
C ASP A 85 15.62 1.68 1.70
N PRO A 86 14.83 1.18 2.67
CA PRO A 86 13.37 1.38 2.71
C PRO A 86 12.95 2.85 2.53
N ARG A 87 13.77 3.82 2.96
CA ARG A 87 13.50 5.27 2.82
C ARG A 87 13.50 5.77 1.38
N ASP A 88 14.06 5.01 0.45
CA ASP A 88 14.13 5.38 -0.97
C ASP A 88 12.85 4.99 -1.74
N PHE A 89 11.94 4.27 -1.08
CA PHE A 89 10.70 3.80 -1.68
C PHE A 89 9.49 4.56 -1.15
N VAL A 90 8.48 4.66 -1.99
CA VAL A 90 7.16 5.20 -1.68
C VAL A 90 6.09 4.22 -2.17
N ALA A 91 4.88 4.37 -1.65
CA ALA A 91 3.69 3.82 -2.30
C ALA A 91 2.78 4.96 -2.77
N ILE A 92 1.98 4.67 -3.80
CA ILE A 92 1.11 5.66 -4.45
C ILE A 92 -0.33 5.26 -4.20
N LEU A 93 -0.96 5.91 -3.22
CA LEU A 93 -2.28 5.57 -2.67
C LEU A 93 -3.35 6.52 -3.21
N ASN A 94 -4.54 6.04 -3.56
CA ASN A 94 -5.69 6.90 -3.86
C ASN A 94 -6.66 7.01 -2.68
N GLN A 95 -7.70 7.85 -2.81
CA GLN A 95 -8.68 8.02 -1.74
C GLN A 95 -9.47 6.75 -1.40
N GLY A 96 -9.61 5.83 -2.36
CA GLY A 96 -10.29 4.54 -2.18
C GLY A 96 -9.45 3.44 -1.51
N ALA A 97 -8.33 3.80 -0.87
CA ALA A 97 -7.35 2.87 -0.31
C ALA A 97 -6.70 1.90 -1.33
N GLY A 98 -6.76 2.25 -2.60
CA GLY A 98 -6.11 1.54 -3.70
C GLY A 98 -4.70 2.06 -3.94
N VAL A 99 -3.77 1.15 -4.17
CA VAL A 99 -2.34 1.43 -4.37
C VAL A 99 -1.94 1.03 -5.78
N ILE A 100 -1.22 1.90 -6.48
CA ILE A 100 -0.63 1.57 -7.79
C ILE A 100 0.37 0.42 -7.62
N THR A 101 0.15 -0.68 -8.35
CA THR A 101 0.96 -1.90 -8.24
C THR A 101 1.12 -2.60 -9.57
N ILE A 102 2.19 -3.38 -9.67
CA ILE A 102 2.34 -4.39 -10.71
C ILE A 102 1.47 -5.60 -10.35
N TRP A 103 0.75 -6.13 -11.34
CA TRP A 103 -0.02 -7.37 -11.22
C TRP A 103 0.75 -8.59 -11.72
N ALA A 104 1.39 -8.47 -12.90
CA ALA A 104 2.16 -9.55 -13.51
C ALA A 104 3.63 -9.13 -13.69
N SER A 105 4.58 -10.03 -13.42
CA SER A 105 6.01 -9.72 -13.42
C SER A 105 6.62 -9.53 -14.81
N ALA A 106 5.97 -10.05 -15.86
CA ALA A 106 6.45 -9.93 -17.23
C ALA A 106 6.41 -8.45 -17.69
N PRO A 107 7.50 -7.91 -18.26
CA PRO A 107 7.48 -6.56 -18.83
C PRO A 107 6.36 -6.35 -19.84
N ALA A 108 5.92 -5.10 -19.97
CA ALA A 108 4.75 -4.69 -20.74
C ALA A 108 3.40 -5.22 -20.22
N SER A 109 3.35 -5.74 -18.98
CA SER A 109 2.08 -6.01 -18.32
C SER A 109 1.43 -4.73 -17.81
N TRP A 110 0.11 -4.74 -17.75
CA TRP A 110 -0.69 -3.64 -17.22
C TRP A 110 -0.40 -3.40 -15.73
N VAL A 111 -0.37 -2.12 -15.37
CA VAL A 111 -0.30 -1.64 -14.00
C VAL A 111 -1.72 -1.37 -13.52
N TRP A 112 -1.99 -1.79 -12.29
CA TRP A 112 -3.33 -1.77 -11.70
C TRP A 112 -3.33 -1.01 -10.37
N VAL A 113 -4.52 -0.73 -9.87
CA VAL A 113 -4.73 -0.17 -8.54
C VAL A 113 -5.44 -1.22 -7.69
N HIS A 114 -4.77 -1.68 -6.63
CA HIS A 114 -5.27 -2.72 -5.72
C HIS A 114 -5.23 -2.26 -4.28
N SER A 115 -6.19 -2.71 -3.46
CA SER A 115 -6.07 -2.55 -2.01
C SER A 115 -4.92 -3.39 -1.47
N ALA A 116 -3.93 -2.74 -0.84
CA ALA A 116 -2.81 -3.42 -0.19
C ALA A 116 -3.26 -4.28 1.01
N ALA A 117 -4.38 -3.93 1.65
CA ALA A 117 -4.94 -4.71 2.76
C ALA A 117 -5.51 -6.06 2.30
N LEU A 118 -5.96 -6.14 1.05
CA LEU A 118 -6.54 -7.36 0.46
C LEU A 118 -5.53 -8.19 -0.35
N HIS A 119 -4.37 -7.63 -0.69
CA HIS A 119 -3.33 -8.29 -1.49
C HIS A 119 -1.95 -8.18 -0.84
N THR A 120 -1.85 -8.55 0.43
CA THR A 120 -0.58 -8.46 1.18
C THR A 120 0.56 -9.23 0.52
N GLN A 121 0.24 -10.27 -0.26
CA GLN A 121 1.20 -11.09 -1.01
C GLN A 121 1.92 -10.34 -2.15
N PHE A 122 1.46 -9.17 -2.56
CA PHE A 122 2.13 -8.37 -3.61
C PHE A 122 3.42 -7.71 -3.11
N GLY A 123 3.53 -7.46 -1.80
CA GLY A 123 4.75 -6.97 -1.17
C GLY A 123 5.39 -5.81 -1.91
N ASP A 124 6.61 -6.02 -2.41
CA ASP A 124 7.41 -5.00 -3.09
C ASP A 124 6.84 -4.52 -4.44
N ALA A 125 5.82 -5.18 -4.99
CA ALA A 125 5.12 -4.69 -6.18
C ALA A 125 4.37 -3.37 -5.93
N PHE A 126 4.02 -3.06 -4.68
CA PHE A 126 3.41 -1.78 -4.28
C PHE A 126 4.41 -0.62 -4.14
N ASN A 127 5.70 -0.94 -4.07
CA ASN A 127 6.74 0.00 -3.67
C ASN A 127 7.46 0.52 -4.91
N TRP A 128 7.66 1.84 -4.98
CA TRP A 128 8.25 2.54 -6.12
C TRP A 128 9.34 3.49 -5.68
N VAL A 129 10.41 3.61 -6.45
CA VAL A 129 11.38 4.71 -6.33
C VAL A 129 10.91 5.87 -7.20
N MET A 130 10.88 7.08 -6.62
CA MET A 130 10.67 8.31 -7.38
C MET A 130 12.03 8.90 -7.77
N GLN A 131 12.46 8.62 -8.99
CA GLN A 131 13.75 9.12 -9.47
C GLN A 131 13.57 10.44 -10.26
N PRO A 132 14.23 11.55 -9.85
CA PRO A 132 14.26 12.78 -10.63
C PRO A 132 14.97 12.58 -11.97
N ILE A 133 14.42 13.15 -13.04
CA ILE A 133 15.00 13.12 -14.40
C ILE A 133 15.52 14.50 -14.83
N GLY A 134 15.03 15.58 -14.20
CA GLY A 134 15.32 16.97 -14.58
C GLY A 134 14.03 17.71 -14.93
N ASP A 135 14.10 19.05 -14.96
CA ASP A 135 12.98 19.93 -15.39
C ASP A 135 11.65 19.73 -14.65
N GLY A 136 11.71 19.21 -13.42
CA GLY A 136 10.53 18.90 -12.60
C GLY A 136 9.80 17.62 -13.01
N PHE A 137 10.42 16.77 -13.83
CA PHE A 137 9.97 15.43 -14.14
C PHE A 137 10.62 14.38 -13.25
N ILE A 138 9.87 13.32 -13.01
CA ILE A 138 10.29 12.12 -12.29
C ILE A 138 9.94 10.88 -13.12
N ARG A 139 10.57 9.76 -12.82
CA ARG A 139 10.11 8.43 -13.22
C ARG A 139 9.87 7.57 -11.98
N PHE A 140 8.90 6.66 -12.07
CA PHE A 140 8.60 5.69 -11.02
C PHE A 140 9.21 4.35 -11.38
N ILE A 141 10.12 3.83 -10.56
CA ILE A 141 10.76 2.52 -10.76
C ILE A 141 10.18 1.55 -9.73
N ASN A 142 9.63 0.43 -10.18
CA ASN A 142 9.07 -0.55 -9.26
C ASN A 142 10.18 -1.29 -8.50
N LYS A 143 9.98 -1.50 -7.19
CA LYS A 143 10.95 -2.19 -6.34
C LYS A 143 11.09 -3.68 -6.68
N LEU A 144 9.99 -4.37 -7.00
CA LEU A 144 10.01 -5.81 -7.29
C LEU A 144 10.61 -6.14 -8.66
N THR A 145 10.21 -5.41 -9.70
CA THR A 145 10.58 -5.77 -11.09
C THR A 145 11.70 -4.91 -11.67
N HIS A 146 12.09 -3.83 -10.99
CA HIS A 146 13.06 -2.83 -11.51
C HIS A 146 12.67 -2.19 -12.86
N THR A 147 11.40 -2.30 -13.24
CA THR A 147 10.84 -1.66 -14.44
C THR A 147 10.20 -0.32 -14.09
N CYS A 148 10.11 0.56 -15.08
CA CYS A 148 9.52 1.88 -14.96
C CYS A 148 8.03 1.86 -15.29
N LEU A 149 7.26 2.69 -14.59
CA LEU A 149 5.91 3.06 -14.98
C LEU A 149 5.95 3.70 -16.37
N ASN A 150 5.12 3.23 -17.29
CA ASN A 150 5.19 3.62 -18.70
C ASN A 150 3.80 3.77 -19.31
N VAL A 151 3.51 4.94 -19.88
CA VAL A 151 2.28 5.19 -20.63
C VAL A 151 2.23 4.36 -21.90
N TYR A 152 1.11 3.66 -22.12
CA TYR A 152 0.87 2.89 -23.34
C TYR A 152 -0.62 2.91 -23.73
N GLY A 153 -0.91 3.46 -24.91
CA GLY A 153 -2.29 3.67 -25.36
C GLY A 153 -3.07 4.55 -24.39
N GLN A 154 -4.20 4.05 -23.87
CA GLN A 154 -5.04 4.74 -22.88
C GLN A 154 -4.73 4.32 -21.42
N GLY A 155 -3.77 3.41 -21.22
CA GLY A 155 -3.45 2.87 -19.92
C GLY A 155 -1.97 3.01 -19.56
N VAL A 156 -1.57 2.26 -18.55
CA VAL A 156 -0.22 2.27 -18.02
C VAL A 156 0.28 0.84 -17.86
N ILE A 157 1.47 0.59 -18.38
CA ILE A 157 2.21 -0.67 -18.24
C ILE A 157 3.48 -0.42 -17.42
N HIS A 158 4.18 -1.49 -17.05
CA HIS A 158 5.55 -1.38 -16.58
C HIS A 158 6.51 -1.92 -17.65
N TYR A 159 7.60 -1.20 -17.92
CA TYR A 159 8.52 -1.50 -19.02
C TYR A 159 9.98 -1.22 -18.61
N PRO A 160 11.01 -1.83 -19.23
CA PRO A 160 12.40 -1.52 -18.90
C PRO A 160 12.68 -0.02 -18.90
N CYS A 161 13.39 0.44 -17.88
CA CYS A 161 13.65 1.85 -17.66
C CYS A 161 14.59 2.42 -18.74
N ASP A 162 14.17 3.49 -19.39
CA ASP A 162 14.95 4.21 -20.41
C ASP A 162 14.94 5.71 -20.08
N PRO A 163 16.10 6.32 -19.76
CA PRO A 163 16.20 7.74 -19.44
C PRO A 163 15.93 8.66 -20.64
N LYS A 164 15.68 8.13 -21.84
CA LYS A 164 15.30 8.91 -23.03
C LYS A 164 13.83 8.74 -23.41
N ASN A 165 13.08 7.87 -22.72
CA ASN A 165 11.70 7.56 -23.09
C ASN A 165 10.70 8.49 -22.36
N PRO A 166 10.08 9.46 -23.05
CA PRO A 166 9.15 10.40 -22.43
C PRO A 166 7.87 9.76 -21.90
N ASN A 167 7.52 8.53 -22.33
CA ASN A 167 6.38 7.80 -21.77
C ASN A 167 6.60 7.34 -20.33
N GLN A 168 7.84 7.41 -19.83
CA GLN A 168 8.20 7.07 -18.45
C GLN A 168 8.36 8.31 -17.56
N PHE A 169 8.13 9.51 -18.11
CA PHE A 169 8.30 10.76 -17.39
C PHE A 169 6.95 11.30 -16.92
N PHE A 170 6.91 11.69 -15.66
CA PHE A 170 5.71 12.17 -15.00
C PHE A 170 6.01 13.45 -14.25
N ARG A 171 5.00 14.31 -14.14
CA ARG A 171 5.01 15.51 -13.32
C ARG A 171 3.97 15.38 -12.22
N LEU A 172 4.35 15.76 -11.00
CA LEU A 172 3.40 15.88 -9.90
C LEU A 172 2.77 17.27 -9.91
N LEU A 173 1.44 17.33 -9.93
CA LEU A 173 0.66 18.55 -9.84
C LEU A 173 0.04 18.61 -8.43
N PRO A 174 0.59 19.42 -7.52
CA PRO A 174 0.17 19.44 -6.12
C PRO A 174 -1.25 19.99 -5.98
N MET A 175 -1.99 19.48 -5.01
CA MET A 175 -3.38 19.85 -4.70
C MET A 175 -3.43 20.41 -3.27
N GLN A 176 -4.44 21.23 -2.95
CA GLN A 176 -4.46 21.95 -1.67
C GLN A 176 -4.63 21.02 -0.45
N ASN A 177 -5.16 19.81 -0.65
CA ASN A 177 -5.31 18.80 0.40
C ASN A 177 -4.07 17.88 0.54
N GLY A 178 -2.93 18.25 -0.04
CA GLY A 178 -1.70 17.45 0.01
C GLY A 178 -1.66 16.27 -0.98
N ALA A 179 -2.76 16.00 -1.70
CA ALA A 179 -2.75 15.08 -2.81
C ALA A 179 -1.96 15.65 -4.00
N VAL A 180 -1.64 14.79 -4.96
CA VAL A 180 -1.06 15.15 -6.25
C VAL A 180 -1.87 14.52 -7.38
N ALA A 181 -2.04 15.25 -8.48
CA ALA A 181 -2.35 14.63 -9.76
C ALA A 181 -1.03 14.26 -10.46
N ILE A 182 -0.98 13.08 -11.07
CA ILE A 182 0.23 12.59 -11.74
C ILE A 182 0.03 12.72 -13.25
N GLN A 183 0.71 13.67 -13.89
CA GLN A 183 0.59 13.96 -15.31
C GLN A 183 1.71 13.29 -16.10
N SER A 184 1.37 12.64 -17.22
CA SER A 184 2.35 12.13 -18.18
C SER A 184 2.97 13.25 -19.00
N ALA A 185 4.29 13.22 -19.18
CA ALA A 185 5.00 14.16 -20.05
C ALA A 185 4.69 13.93 -21.53
N SER A 186 4.46 12.69 -21.96
CA SER A 186 4.25 12.36 -23.37
C SER A 186 2.85 12.71 -23.89
N THR A 187 1.84 12.64 -23.02
CA THR A 187 0.43 12.86 -23.42
C THR A 187 -0.22 14.07 -22.78
N ASN A 188 0.40 14.68 -21.75
CA ASN A 188 -0.20 15.72 -20.90
C ASN A 188 -1.50 15.30 -20.20
N LEU A 189 -1.82 13.99 -20.18
CA LEU A 189 -2.96 13.40 -19.48
C LEU A 189 -2.54 12.98 -18.06
N CYS A 190 -3.50 12.94 -17.16
CA CYS A 190 -3.31 12.54 -15.76
C CYS A 190 -3.74 11.10 -15.52
N LEU A 191 -3.02 10.43 -14.62
CA LEU A 191 -3.38 9.12 -14.11
C LEU A 191 -4.73 9.21 -13.39
N GLN A 192 -5.63 8.32 -13.77
CA GLN A 192 -6.96 8.19 -13.21
C GLN A 192 -7.26 6.73 -12.92
N THR A 193 -8.02 6.50 -11.86
CA THR A 193 -8.63 5.20 -11.59
C THR A 193 -10.05 5.40 -11.06
N SER A 194 -10.99 4.56 -11.48
CA SER A 194 -12.37 4.63 -10.97
C SER A 194 -12.39 4.32 -9.48
N MET A 195 -13.26 5.00 -8.72
CA MET A 195 -13.48 4.70 -7.29
C MET A 195 -14.86 4.10 -7.01
N ARG A 196 -15.64 3.77 -8.05
CA ARG A 196 -17.08 3.51 -7.90
C ARG A 196 -17.42 2.09 -7.44
N THR A 197 -16.65 1.07 -7.79
CA THR A 197 -16.90 -0.34 -7.37
C THR A 197 -15.72 -1.27 -7.72
N LYS A 198 -15.39 -2.20 -6.80
CA LYS A 198 -14.43 -3.33 -6.87
C LYS A 198 -13.01 -3.05 -6.35
N VAL A 199 -12.35 -4.15 -6.01
CA VAL A 199 -11.06 -4.26 -5.31
C VAL A 199 -9.85 -4.01 -6.24
N ASN A 200 -10.08 -4.04 -7.57
CA ASN A 200 -9.06 -3.93 -8.61
C ASN A 200 -9.54 -2.95 -9.68
N HIS A 201 -8.79 -1.87 -9.92
CA HIS A 201 -9.13 -0.88 -10.93
C HIS A 201 -8.00 -0.68 -11.95
N PRO A 202 -8.33 -0.55 -13.25
CA PRO A 202 -7.33 -0.22 -14.23
C PRO A 202 -6.77 1.18 -13.95
N LEU A 203 -5.47 1.35 -14.19
CA LEU A 203 -4.84 2.66 -14.20
C LEU A 203 -4.88 3.20 -15.63
N VAL A 204 -5.66 4.27 -15.82
CA VAL A 204 -5.92 4.86 -17.13
C VAL A 204 -5.44 6.30 -17.20
N LEU A 205 -5.39 6.85 -18.41
CA LEU A 205 -5.09 8.26 -18.66
C LEU A 205 -6.35 9.02 -19.03
N ASN A 206 -6.53 10.18 -18.42
CA ASN A 206 -7.62 11.10 -18.77
C ASN A 206 -7.15 12.55 -18.70
N LYS A 207 -7.94 13.50 -19.20
CA LYS A 207 -7.63 14.93 -19.10
C LYS A 207 -7.41 15.29 -17.62
N CYS A 208 -6.30 15.98 -17.35
CA CYS A 208 -6.01 16.49 -16.01
C CYS A 208 -7.11 17.45 -15.57
N LEU A 209 -7.81 17.10 -14.48
CA LEU A 209 -8.95 17.86 -14.04
C LEU A 209 -8.52 19.15 -13.33
N LYS A 210 -9.20 20.24 -13.68
CA LYS A 210 -9.09 21.55 -13.02
C LYS A 210 -10.07 21.73 -11.86
N VAL A 211 -10.88 20.71 -11.62
CA VAL A 211 -11.90 20.67 -10.57
C VAL A 211 -11.63 19.48 -9.68
N ALA A 212 -12.17 19.59 -8.48
CA ALA A 212 -12.30 18.56 -7.50
C ALA A 212 -12.70 17.18 -8.11
N ASN A 213 -11.77 16.23 -8.21
CA ASN A 213 -12.08 14.80 -8.40
C ASN A 213 -11.15 13.92 -7.54
N SER A 214 -11.72 12.94 -6.86
CA SER A 214 -11.02 11.95 -6.05
C SER A 214 -10.34 10.86 -6.89
N GLU A 215 -10.82 10.60 -8.10
CA GLU A 215 -10.31 9.54 -9.00
C GLU A 215 -8.94 9.86 -9.64
N GLN A 216 -8.49 11.11 -9.55
CA GLN A 216 -7.16 11.57 -10.02
C GLN A 216 -6.28 12.06 -8.86
N GLN A 217 -6.70 11.81 -7.61
CA GLN A 217 -5.95 12.19 -6.43
C GLN A 217 -5.10 11.04 -5.92
N TRP A 218 -3.80 11.30 -5.84
CA TRP A 218 -2.82 10.36 -5.36
C TRP A 218 -2.08 10.95 -4.16
N PHE A 219 -1.82 10.12 -3.16
CA PHE A 219 -1.01 10.42 -2.00
C PHE A 219 0.28 9.62 -2.12
N ILE A 220 1.40 10.31 -2.03
CA ILE A 220 2.71 9.68 -1.92
C ILE A 220 2.92 9.39 -0.44
N ILE A 221 2.89 8.11 -0.10
CA ILE A 221 2.96 7.63 1.28
C ILE A 221 4.24 6.81 1.49
N PRO A 222 4.64 6.57 2.75
CA PRO A 222 5.70 5.60 3.06
C PRO A 222 5.43 4.23 2.41
N PRO A 223 6.47 3.45 2.12
CA PRO A 223 6.32 2.17 1.44
C PRO A 223 5.68 1.13 2.37
N PHE A 224 5.11 0.09 1.77
CA PHE A 224 4.64 -1.10 2.47
C PHE A 224 5.84 -1.97 2.85
N ALA A 225 6.55 -1.55 3.90
CA ALA A 225 7.68 -2.25 4.50
C ALA A 225 7.51 -2.33 6.01
N LYS A 226 8.14 -3.31 6.66
CA LYS A 226 8.16 -3.39 8.12
C LYS A 226 8.90 -2.15 8.67
N PRO A 227 8.27 -1.31 9.50
CA PRO A 227 8.91 -0.13 10.04
C PRO A 227 9.94 -0.53 11.10
N THR A 228 11.11 0.11 11.06
CA THR A 228 12.11 0.06 12.14
C THR A 228 12.01 1.37 12.92
N PRO A 229 11.69 1.34 14.22
CA PRO A 229 11.62 2.56 15.03
C PRO A 229 12.96 3.32 15.01
N ILE A 230 12.89 4.64 14.87
CA ILE A 230 14.05 5.51 15.08
C ILE A 230 14.22 5.62 16.59
N LEU A 231 15.25 4.95 17.13
CA LEU A 231 15.65 5.12 18.51
C LEU A 231 16.53 6.37 18.59
N TYR A 232 16.05 7.40 19.29
CA TYR A 232 16.88 8.54 19.65
C TYR A 232 17.72 8.19 20.88
N PRO A 233 19.02 8.56 20.92
CA PRO A 233 19.86 8.40 22.10
C PRO A 233 19.41 9.31 23.25
#